data_AF-A0A920TGG3-F1
#
_entry.id   AF-A0A920TGG3-F1
#
_cell.length_a   1.000
_cell.length_b   1.000
_cell.length_c   1.000
_cell.angle_alpha   90.00
_cell.angle_beta   90.00
_cell.angle_gamma   90.00
#
_symmetry.space_group_name_H-M   'P 1'
#
loop_
_entity.id
_entity.type
_entity.pdbx_description
1 polymer ?
#
loop_
_entity_poly.entity_id
_entity_poly.type
_entity_poly.pdbx_seq_one_letter_code
_entity_poly.pdbx_strand_id
1 'polypeptide(L)'
;MDLPKYSSVENILEDVRSMRPRGGSAFGYCAAMAYKLIAENKSLMALDTLFAELEQVSKELLSEKPTMATIHNAKSLIVDNTRTLDDDSGLEKVRSCIINRAETLYREVIHCFR
;
A
#
# COMPACT_ATOMS: atom_id res chain seq x y z
N MET A 1 -12.85 -8.44 13.63
CA MET A 1 -13.37 -7.69 12.46
C MET A 1 -12.70 -8.29 11.24
N ASP A 2 -13.47 -8.90 10.33
CA ASP A 2 -12.92 -9.41 9.07
C ASP A 2 -12.59 -8.24 8.15
N LEU A 3 -11.32 -8.10 7.78
CA LEU A 3 -10.90 -7.09 6.81
C LEU A 3 -11.23 -7.58 5.39
N PRO A 4 -11.70 -6.69 4.49
CA PRO A 4 -12.09 -7.08 3.15
C PRO A 4 -10.87 -7.57 2.36
N LYS A 5 -11.01 -8.72 1.69
CA LYS A 5 -9.98 -9.21 0.76
C LYS A 5 -10.13 -8.49 -0.58
N TYR A 6 -9.08 -7.80 -1.00
CA TYR A 6 -9.02 -7.13 -2.29
C TYR A 6 -8.32 -7.99 -3.34
N SER A 7 -8.88 -8.01 -4.54
CA SER A 7 -8.32 -8.70 -5.71
C SER A 7 -7.66 -7.76 -6.72
N SER A 8 -7.89 -6.45 -6.61
CA SER A 8 -7.33 -5.44 -7.51
C SER A 8 -7.22 -4.07 -6.82
N VAL A 9 -6.36 -3.21 -7.35
CA VAL A 9 -6.13 -1.85 -6.86
C VAL A 9 -7.38 -0.99 -7.08
N GLU A 10 -8.09 -1.20 -8.18
CA GLU A 10 -9.29 -0.46 -8.56
C GLU A 10 -10.40 -0.64 -7.53
N ASN A 11 -10.60 -1.88 -7.04
CA ASN A 11 -11.58 -2.17 -5.99
C ASN A 11 -11.26 -1.42 -4.68
N ILE A 12 -9.97 -1.27 -4.35
CA ILE A 12 -9.54 -0.51 -3.17
C ILE A 12 -9.85 0.98 -3.35
N LEU A 13 -9.49 1.53 -4.51
CA LEU A 13 -9.73 2.94 -4.82
C LEU A 13 -11.23 3.26 -4.82
N GLU A 14 -12.07 2.38 -5.38
CA GLU A 14 -13.53 2.51 -5.33
C GLU A 14 -14.04 2.53 -3.89
N ASP A 15 -13.57 1.62 -3.04
CA ASP A 15 -13.96 1.55 -1.62
C ASP A 15 -13.59 2.82 -0.87
N VAL A 16 -12.39 3.35 -1.10
CA VAL A 16 -11.91 4.59 -0.48
C VAL A 16 -12.74 5.79 -0.94
N ARG A 17 -13.00 5.93 -2.25
CA ARG A 17 -13.88 6.96 -2.84
C ARG A 17 -15.29 6.88 -2.27
N SER A 18 -15.83 5.67 -2.15
CA SER A 18 -17.16 5.40 -1.61
C SER A 18 -17.24 5.50 -0.09
N MET A 19 -16.12 5.82 0.58
CA MET A 19 -16.01 5.85 2.04
C MET A 19 -16.51 4.59 2.74
N ARG A 20 -16.31 3.41 2.13
CA ARG A 20 -16.63 2.12 2.76
C ARG A 20 -15.73 1.81 3.96
N PRO A 21 -14.40 2.05 3.91
CA PRO A 21 -13.53 1.92 5.09
C PRO A 21 -13.97 2.86 6.21
N ARG A 22 -13.96 2.36 7.45
CA ARG A 22 -14.35 3.12 8.64
C ARG A 22 -13.18 3.23 9.61
N GLY A 23 -12.80 4.45 9.95
CA GLY A 23 -11.67 4.75 10.84
C GLY A 23 -10.31 4.76 10.14
N GLY A 24 -9.33 5.38 10.79
CA GLY A 24 -8.01 5.62 10.19
C GLY A 24 -7.28 4.32 9.82
N SER A 25 -7.32 3.31 10.68
CA SER A 25 -6.62 2.05 10.43
C SER A 25 -7.14 1.30 9.21
N ALA A 26 -8.44 1.40 8.91
CA ALA A 26 -9.02 0.79 7.71
C ALA A 26 -8.49 1.46 6.42
N PHE A 27 -8.30 2.78 6.42
CA PHE A 27 -7.67 3.49 5.30
C PHE A 27 -6.17 3.15 5.16
N GLY A 28 -5.45 2.99 6.28
CA GLY A 28 -4.07 2.51 6.27
C GLY A 28 -3.97 1.09 5.69
N TYR A 29 -4.91 0.23 6.04
CA TYR A 29 -5.03 -1.12 5.46
C TYR A 29 -5.24 -1.07 3.94
N CYS A 30 -6.19 -0.26 3.45
CA CYS A 30 -6.43 -0.08 2.02
C CYS A 30 -5.13 0.34 1.29
N ALA A 31 -4.39 1.31 1.82
CA ALA A 31 -3.12 1.75 1.23
C ALA A 31 -2.10 0.60 1.16
N ALA A 32 -1.88 -0.12 2.25
CA ALA A 32 -0.94 -1.25 2.28
C ALA A 32 -1.34 -2.37 1.30
N MET A 33 -2.64 -2.66 1.17
CA MET A 33 -3.12 -3.66 0.20
C MET A 33 -2.96 -3.23 -1.25
N ALA A 34 -3.15 -1.95 -1.55
CA ALA A 34 -2.89 -1.45 -2.89
C ALA A 34 -1.41 -1.62 -3.26
N TYR A 35 -0.49 -1.26 -2.35
CA TYR A 35 0.94 -1.42 -2.58
C TYR A 35 1.35 -2.89 -2.71
N LYS A 36 0.76 -3.80 -1.92
CA LYS A 36 0.99 -5.24 -2.05
C LYS A 36 0.56 -5.75 -3.42
N LEU A 37 -0.63 -5.39 -3.90
CA LEU A 37 -1.14 -5.85 -5.20
C LEU A 37 -0.27 -5.34 -6.37
N ILE A 38 0.21 -4.10 -6.28
CA ILE A 38 1.16 -3.53 -7.25
C ILE A 38 2.49 -4.32 -7.25
N ALA A 39 3.03 -4.60 -6.05
CA ALA A 39 4.25 -5.39 -5.88
C ALA A 39 4.08 -6.88 -6.25
N GLU A 40 2.86 -7.41 -6.29
CA GLU A 40 2.54 -8.75 -6.78
C GLU A 40 2.35 -8.79 -8.31
N ASN A 41 2.10 -7.64 -8.93
CA ASN A 41 1.91 -7.56 -10.37
C ASN A 41 3.23 -7.77 -11.13
N LYS A 42 3.46 -9.01 -11.58
CA LYS A 42 4.64 -9.43 -12.33
C LYS A 42 4.77 -8.79 -13.72
N SER A 43 3.76 -8.07 -14.23
CA SER A 43 3.90 -7.37 -15.51
C SER A 43 4.79 -6.13 -15.43
N LEU A 44 5.03 -5.59 -14.22
CA LEU A 44 5.89 -4.42 -14.01
C LEU A 44 7.37 -4.85 -13.99
N MET A 45 8.03 -4.85 -15.15
CA MET A 45 9.37 -5.44 -15.31
C MET A 45 10.54 -4.51 -14.91
N ALA A 46 10.26 -3.29 -14.45
CA ALA A 46 11.28 -2.30 -14.09
C ALA A 46 10.94 -1.61 -12.77
N LEU A 47 11.99 -1.27 -12.00
CA LEU A 47 11.86 -0.55 -10.73
C LEU A 47 11.17 0.81 -10.92
N ASP A 48 11.55 1.56 -11.95
CA ASP A 48 10.95 2.86 -12.24
C ASP A 48 9.45 2.76 -12.48
N THR A 49 9.00 1.74 -13.24
CA THR A 49 7.58 1.51 -13.50
C THR A 49 6.84 1.07 -12.25
N LEU A 50 7.47 0.23 -11.41
CA LEU A 50 6.91 -0.18 -10.13
C LEU A 50 6.69 1.03 -9.21
N PHE A 51 7.71 1.88 -9.04
CA PHE A 51 7.62 3.06 -8.19
C PHE A 51 6.70 4.15 -8.75
N ALA A 52 6.62 4.30 -10.08
CA ALA A 52 5.66 5.19 -10.71
C ALA A 52 4.22 4.78 -10.37
N GLU A 53 3.91 3.49 -10.43
CA GLU A 53 2.59 2.96 -10.11
C GLU A 53 2.25 3.13 -8.62
N LEU A 54 3.21 2.82 -7.73
CA LEU A 54 3.05 3.04 -6.29
C LEU A 54 2.76 4.51 -5.98
N GLU A 55 3.52 5.43 -6.56
CA GLU A 55 3.35 6.87 -6.34
C GLU A 55 2.03 7.38 -6.91
N GLN A 56 1.61 6.89 -8.08
CA GLN A 56 0.32 7.25 -8.67
C GLN A 56 -0.83 6.85 -7.74
N VAL A 57 -0.84 5.61 -7.26
CA VAL A 57 -1.88 5.12 -6.35
C VAL A 57 -1.83 5.82 -4.99
N SER A 58 -0.63 6.12 -4.47
CA SER A 58 -0.50 6.95 -3.27
C SER A 58 -1.14 8.32 -3.45
N LYS A 59 -0.93 8.98 -4.59
CA LYS A 59 -1.54 10.28 -4.89
C LYS A 59 -3.06 10.20 -4.94
N GLU A 60 -3.62 9.17 -5.58
CA GLU A 60 -5.08 8.99 -5.64
C GLU A 60 -5.67 8.77 -4.25
N LEU A 61 -5.07 7.90 -3.43
CA LEU A 61 -5.53 7.68 -2.06
C LEU A 61 -5.47 8.96 -1.21
N LEU A 62 -4.40 9.74 -1.35
CA LEU A 62 -4.22 11.01 -0.65
C LEU A 62 -5.11 12.12 -1.19
N SER A 63 -5.48 12.12 -2.47
CA SER A 63 -6.45 13.10 -2.97
C SER A 63 -7.84 12.86 -2.38
N GLU A 64 -8.22 11.61 -2.17
CA GLU A 64 -9.50 11.26 -1.55
C GLU A 64 -9.50 11.52 -0.03
N LYS A 65 -8.35 11.31 0.63
CA LYS A 65 -8.21 11.39 2.09
C LYS A 65 -6.90 12.12 2.50
N PRO A 66 -6.78 13.43 2.23
CA PRO A 66 -5.51 14.15 2.35
C PRO A 66 -4.95 14.26 3.77
N THR A 67 -5.84 14.28 4.77
CA THR A 67 -5.48 14.41 6.19
C THR A 67 -5.30 13.06 6.91
N MET A 68 -5.45 11.94 6.19
CA MET A 68 -5.44 10.62 6.81
C MET A 68 -4.02 10.17 7.11
N ALA A 69 -3.56 10.41 8.34
CA ALA A 69 -2.21 10.09 8.80
C ALA A 69 -1.79 8.63 8.54
N THR A 70 -2.72 7.68 8.60
CA THR A 70 -2.44 6.26 8.35
C THR A 70 -2.09 5.95 6.89
N ILE A 71 -2.63 6.70 5.92
CA ILE A 71 -2.23 6.57 4.50
C ILE A 71 -0.81 7.13 4.30
N HIS A 72 -0.53 8.29 4.89
CA HIS A 72 0.83 8.87 4.89
C HIS A 72 1.85 7.93 5.53
N ASN A 73 1.54 7.36 6.69
CA ASN A 73 2.40 6.41 7.38
C ASN A 73 2.63 5.16 6.53
N ALA A 74 1.59 4.60 5.91
CA ALA A 74 1.74 3.44 5.02
C ALA A 74 2.65 3.77 3.83
N LYS A 75 2.48 4.94 3.19
CA LYS A 75 3.36 5.39 2.09
C LYS A 75 4.82 5.47 2.57
N SER A 76 5.06 6.16 3.67
CA SER A 76 6.42 6.34 4.20
C SER A 76 7.08 5.01 4.58
N LEU A 77 6.35 4.16 5.32
CA LEU A 77 6.86 2.89 5.80
C LEU A 77 7.12 1.88 4.68
N ILE A 78 6.29 1.87 3.63
CA ILE A 78 6.33 0.85 2.59
C ILE A 78 7.06 1.35 1.35
N VAL A 79 6.64 2.49 0.79
CA VAL A 79 7.12 3.00 -0.51
C VAL A 79 8.42 3.80 -0.33
N ASP A 80 8.41 4.83 0.51
CA ASP A 80 9.56 5.74 0.62
C ASP A 80 10.79 5.01 1.19
N ASN A 81 10.59 4.18 2.23
CA ASN A 81 11.66 3.37 2.82
C ASN A 81 12.18 2.23 1.94
N THR A 82 11.40 1.75 0.95
CA THR A 82 11.93 0.75 0.00
C THR A 82 12.69 1.40 -1.13
N ARG A 83 12.39 2.66 -1.47
CA ARG A 83 13.14 3.45 -2.44
C ARG A 83 14.56 3.79 -1.95
N THR A 84 14.78 3.81 -0.64
CA THR A 84 16.12 4.04 -0.04
C THR A 84 16.97 2.78 0.04
N LEU A 85 16.47 1.62 -0.40
CA LEU A 85 17.31 0.42 -0.54
C LEU A 85 18.26 0.65 -1.71
N ASP A 86 19.56 0.43 -1.51
CA ASP A 86 20.63 0.72 -2.47
C ASP A 86 20.30 0.21 -3.89
N ASP A 87 20.78 0.93 -4.93
CA ASP A 87 20.49 0.70 -6.37
C ASP A 87 20.77 -0.75 -6.87
N ASP A 88 21.52 -1.56 -6.10
CA ASP A 88 21.82 -2.96 -6.39
C ASP A 88 20.73 -3.94 -5.87
N SER A 89 19.68 -3.40 -5.26
CA SER A 89 18.50 -4.14 -4.82
C SER A 89 17.66 -4.53 -6.02
N GLY A 90 17.95 -5.68 -6.63
CA GLY A 90 17.17 -6.19 -7.77
C GLY A 90 15.65 -6.19 -7.52
N LEU A 91 14.86 -5.99 -8.59
CA LEU A 91 13.40 -5.82 -8.59
C LEU A 91 12.64 -6.77 -7.63
N GLU A 92 13.00 -8.05 -7.62
CA GLU A 92 12.34 -9.05 -6.77
C GLU A 92 12.57 -8.83 -5.26
N LYS A 93 13.73 -8.30 -4.87
CA LYS A 93 14.00 -7.93 -3.48
C LYS A 93 13.11 -6.76 -3.06
N VAL A 94 12.97 -5.76 -3.93
CA VAL A 94 12.10 -4.60 -3.68
C VAL A 94 10.64 -5.03 -3.55
N ARG A 95 10.14 -5.87 -4.48
CA ARG A 95 8.79 -6.46 -4.40
C ARG A 95 8.57 -7.19 -3.08
N SER A 96 9.49 -8.10 -2.73
CA SER A 96 9.40 -8.87 -1.50
C SER A 96 9.40 -7.96 -0.27
N CYS A 97 10.19 -6.89 -0.26
CA CYS A 97 10.22 -5.92 0.83
C CYS A 97 8.88 -5.19 0.98
N ILE A 98 8.29 -4.73 -0.13
CA ILE A 98 6.98 -4.07 -0.15
C ILE A 98 5.90 -5.01 0.40
N ILE A 99 5.84 -6.25 -0.11
CA ILE A 99 4.86 -7.26 0.31
C ILE A 99 5.00 -7.54 1.81
N ASN A 100 6.22 -7.80 2.29
CA ASN A 100 6.47 -8.11 3.70
C ASN A 100 6.11 -6.95 4.64
N ARG A 101 6.38 -5.71 4.23
CA ARG A 101 6.01 -4.51 5.00
C ARG A 101 4.50 -4.30 5.01
N ALA A 102 3.84 -4.47 3.87
CA ALA A 102 2.37 -4.39 3.78
C ALA A 102 1.68 -5.44 4.65
N GLU A 103 2.17 -6.68 4.66
CA GLU A 103 1.64 -7.74 5.52
C GLU A 103 1.92 -7.52 7.00
N THR A 104 3.05 -6.92 7.34
CA THR A 104 3.37 -6.56 8.73
C THR A 104 2.43 -5.46 9.22
N LEU A 105 2.21 -4.42 8.42
CA LEU A 105 1.25 -3.37 8.74
C LEU A 105 -0.17 -3.95 8.89
N TYR A 106 -0.57 -4.90 8.03
CA TYR A 106 -1.84 -5.62 8.17
C TYR A 106 -1.97 -6.32 9.54
N ARG A 107 -0.93 -7.04 9.97
CA ARG A 107 -0.92 -7.72 11.28
C ARG A 107 -1.03 -6.71 12.43
N GLU A 108 -0.27 -5.62 12.38
CA GLU A 108 -0.29 -4.57 13.43
C GLU A 108 -1.64 -3.85 13.52
N VAL A 109 -2.27 -3.58 12.37
CA VAL A 109 -3.62 -3.01 12.30
C VAL A 109 -4.64 -3.93 12.97
N ILE A 110 -4.54 -5.25 12.79
CA ILE A 110 -5.42 -6.21 13.48
C ILE A 110 -5.20 -6.21 15.00
N HIS A 111 -3.94 -6.07 15.44
CA HIS A 111 -3.59 -6.11 16.86
C HIS A 111 -3.94 -4.83 17.62
N CYS A 112 -4.01 -3.66 16.96
CA CYS A 112 -4.46 -2.41 17.59
C CYS A 112 -5.97 -2.36 17.90
N PHE A 113 -6.75 -3.37 17.49
CA PHE A 113 -8.20 -3.47 17.75
C PHE A 113 -8.58 -4.64 18.68
N ARG A 114 -7.63 -5.13 19.49
CA ARG A 114 -7.92 -6.09 20.57
C ARG A 114 -7.82 -5.45 21.94
#